data_AF-A0A259RQA9-F1
#
_entry.id   AF-A0A259RQA9-F1
#
_cell.length_a   1.000
_cell.length_b   1.000
_cell.length_c   1.000
_cell.angle_alpha   90.00
_cell.angle_beta   90.00
_cell.angle_gamma   90.00
#
_symmetry.space_group_name_H-M   'P 1'
#
loop_
_entity.id
_entity.type
_entity.pdbx_description
1 polymer ?
#
loop_
_entity_poly.entity_id
_entity_poly.type
_entity_poly.pdbx_seq_one_letter_code
_entity_poly.pdbx_strand_id
1 'polypeptide(L)'
;DQRQILRRLAEMQYTRNDMEFRRGTYRVRGDVIDIHPSESDDEGVRVELFDDEIEQISLFDPLTGAVRRRLPRFTIYPSSHYVTPRERILAAVESIKDELTQQLDHLNAENKLVEAQRLAQRTRFDIEMMYELGYCNGIENYSRYLSGRHTGEPPPCLYDYLPPDALLIIDESHVTVPQLGAMYKGDRSRKETLVNFGFRLPSALDNRPLKFDEFERMMPQTIHVSATPGPYEGSHSAQVVEQVVRPTGLIDPEIEIRPVASQVDDVLSEIRDRASRRERVLITTLTKRMAEDLADYLAEHDVRVRYLHSDVDTVERVEIIRDLRLGLFDALIGINLLREGLDIPEVSLVAIFDADKEGFLRSERSLIQTIGRAARNLHGKAILYADRITEAMRKAIDETDRRRAKQIEHNLEQGITPKGIDKRVDDILQSGDYKIPG
;
A
#
# COMPACT_ATOMS: atom_id res chain seq x y z
N ASP A 1 -5.23 27.32 34.66
CA ASP A 1 -6.68 27.03 34.62
C ASP A 1 -7.03 25.80 33.78
N GLN A 2 -7.60 24.81 34.46
CA GLN A 2 -8.18 23.58 33.90
C GLN A 2 -9.06 23.86 32.68
N ARG A 3 -9.92 24.88 32.72
CA ARG A 3 -10.89 25.17 31.64
C ARG A 3 -10.19 25.51 30.32
N GLN A 4 -9.02 26.12 30.39
CA GLN A 4 -8.23 26.45 29.20
C GLN A 4 -7.68 25.18 28.54
N ILE A 5 -7.23 24.20 29.33
CA ILE A 5 -6.77 22.90 28.82
C ILE A 5 -7.91 22.18 28.09
N LEU A 6 -9.09 22.09 28.73
CA LEU A 6 -10.25 21.41 28.13
C LEU A 6 -10.72 22.08 26.84
N ARG A 7 -10.75 23.42 26.82
CA ARG A 7 -11.07 24.19 25.62
C ARG A 7 -10.05 23.92 24.51
N ARG A 8 -8.76 23.89 24.83
CA ARG A 8 -7.71 23.62 23.86
C ARG A 8 -7.78 22.20 23.29
N LEU A 9 -8.13 21.21 24.12
CA LEU A 9 -8.37 19.83 23.67
C LEU A 9 -9.58 19.77 22.72
N ALA A 10 -10.67 20.46 23.03
CA ALA A 10 -11.83 20.55 22.14
C ALA A 10 -11.50 21.25 20.81
N GLU A 11 -10.72 22.34 20.83
CA GLU A 11 -10.21 23.01 19.62
C GLU A 11 -9.32 22.09 18.77
N MET A 12 -8.60 21.18 19.41
CA MET A 12 -7.82 20.11 18.77
C MET A 12 -8.66 18.88 18.39
N GLN A 13 -9.98 18.99 18.41
CA GLN A 13 -10.97 17.95 18.08
C GLN A 13 -10.93 16.70 18.98
N TYR A 14 -10.46 16.82 20.22
CA TYR A 14 -10.66 15.76 21.20
C TYR A 14 -12.08 15.81 21.77
N THR A 15 -12.67 14.63 21.96
CA THR A 15 -14.03 14.51 22.49
C THR A 15 -14.00 14.19 23.98
N ARG A 16 -14.79 14.90 24.79
CA ARG A 16 -14.95 14.54 26.21
C ARG A 16 -15.77 13.26 26.34
N ASN A 17 -15.22 12.23 26.98
CA ASN A 17 -15.94 10.98 27.24
C ASN A 17 -15.52 10.39 28.59
N ASP A 18 -16.38 10.60 29.60
CA ASP A 18 -16.10 10.14 30.96
C ASP A 18 -16.36 8.63 31.16
N MET A 19 -17.11 7.99 30.25
CA MET A 19 -17.47 6.56 30.31
C MET A 19 -16.51 5.68 29.52
N GLU A 20 -16.30 5.99 28.25
CA GLU A 20 -15.46 5.22 27.33
C GLU A 20 -14.19 6.00 27.00
N PHE A 21 -13.05 5.54 27.52
CA PHE A 21 -11.76 6.20 27.36
C PHE A 21 -10.98 5.58 26.19
N ARG A 22 -11.28 6.04 24.98
CA ARG A 22 -10.68 5.61 23.72
C ARG A 22 -9.77 6.69 23.12
N ARG A 23 -9.00 6.36 22.08
CA ARG A 23 -8.16 7.31 21.33
C ARG A 23 -8.94 8.56 20.89
N GLY A 24 -8.31 9.73 20.98
CA GLY A 24 -8.91 11.01 20.63
C GLY A 24 -9.95 11.51 21.64
N THR A 25 -9.97 10.96 22.86
CA THR A 25 -10.87 11.40 23.93
C THR A 25 -10.13 11.89 25.16
N TYR A 26 -10.82 12.65 26.00
CA TYR A 26 -10.36 13.01 27.34
C TYR A 26 -11.49 12.88 28.36
N ARG A 27 -11.13 12.70 29.63
CA ARG A 27 -12.06 12.67 30.77
C ARG A 27 -11.52 13.49 31.92
N VAL A 28 -12.41 13.98 32.78
CA VAL A 28 -12.03 14.85 33.90
C VAL A 28 -12.56 14.27 35.21
N ARG A 29 -11.68 14.09 36.18
CA ARG A 29 -11.99 13.57 37.52
C ARG A 29 -11.36 14.47 38.58
N GLY A 30 -12.11 15.46 39.05
CA GLY A 30 -11.58 16.48 39.96
C GLY A 30 -10.48 17.28 39.26
N ASP A 31 -9.28 17.27 39.85
CA ASP A 31 -8.10 17.96 39.34
C ASP A 31 -7.28 17.12 38.36
N VAL A 32 -7.75 15.91 38.02
CA VAL A 32 -7.10 14.99 37.09
C VAL A 32 -7.77 15.06 35.72
N ILE A 33 -6.99 15.35 34.69
CA ILE A 33 -7.38 15.23 33.28
C ILE A 33 -6.65 14.03 32.69
N ASP A 34 -7.40 13.00 32.32
CA ASP A 34 -6.87 11.89 31.53
C ASP A 34 -7.17 12.17 30.05
N ILE A 35 -6.16 12.04 29.19
CA ILE A 35 -6.22 12.30 27.75
C ILE A 35 -5.67 11.08 27.05
N HIS A 36 -6.38 10.55 26.06
CA HIS A 36 -5.88 9.48 25.21
C HIS A 36 -5.46 10.08 23.87
N PRO A 37 -4.16 10.29 23.63
CA PRO A 37 -3.68 10.86 22.38
C PRO A 37 -4.13 10.03 21.17
N SER A 38 -4.41 10.68 20.05
CA SER A 38 -4.86 9.99 18.83
C SER A 38 -3.76 9.17 18.17
N GLU A 39 -2.51 9.62 18.32
CA GLU A 39 -1.29 8.98 17.84
C GLU A 39 -0.81 7.84 18.75
N SER A 40 -1.38 7.71 19.96
CA SER A 40 -0.93 6.73 20.95
C SER A 40 -1.76 5.46 20.88
N ASP A 41 -1.08 4.33 20.83
CA ASP A 41 -1.72 3.04 20.68
C ASP A 41 -2.16 2.41 22.00
N ASP A 42 -1.34 2.60 23.04
CA ASP A 42 -1.41 1.86 24.30
C ASP A 42 -1.19 2.75 25.54
N GLU A 43 -0.88 4.04 25.38
CA GLU A 43 -0.58 4.95 26.49
C GLU A 43 -1.58 6.13 26.54
N GLY A 44 -2.17 6.34 27.71
CA GLY A 44 -2.89 7.55 28.07
C GLY A 44 -1.97 8.53 28.79
N VAL A 45 -2.28 9.82 28.69
CA VAL A 45 -1.60 10.91 29.39
C VAL A 45 -2.49 11.38 30.53
N ARG A 46 -1.98 11.37 31.76
CA ARG A 46 -2.64 11.92 32.94
C ARG A 46 -1.97 13.23 33.32
N VAL A 47 -2.76 14.28 33.42
CA VAL A 47 -2.37 15.61 33.88
C VAL A 47 -3.05 15.86 35.22
N GLU A 48 -2.26 15.95 36.29
CA GLU A 48 -2.71 16.25 37.65
C GLU A 48 -2.47 17.73 37.90
N LEU A 49 -3.52 18.44 38.32
CA LEU A 49 -3.49 19.87 38.60
C LEU A 49 -3.50 20.13 40.11
N PHE A 50 -2.85 21.21 40.52
CA PHE A 50 -3.01 21.81 41.83
C PHE A 50 -3.35 23.29 41.62
N ASP A 51 -4.60 23.66 41.89
CA ASP A 51 -5.19 24.94 41.49
C ASP A 51 -4.99 25.23 39.98
N ASP A 52 -4.12 26.20 39.67
CA ASP A 52 -3.81 26.63 38.31
C ASP A 52 -2.48 26.09 37.77
N GLU A 53 -1.78 25.26 38.55
CA GLU A 53 -0.48 24.68 38.20
C GLU A 53 -0.59 23.19 37.84
N ILE A 54 0.24 22.73 36.91
CA ILE A 54 0.40 21.32 36.60
C ILE A 54 1.38 20.73 37.62
N GLU A 55 0.89 19.88 38.53
CA GLU A 55 1.70 19.22 39.54
C GLU A 55 2.47 18.04 38.93
N GLN A 56 1.79 17.22 38.12
CA GLN A 56 2.37 16.01 37.57
C GLN A 56 1.79 15.66 36.20
N ILE A 57 2.67 15.20 35.31
CA ILE A 57 2.29 14.56 34.05
C ILE A 57 2.79 13.11 34.09
N SER A 58 1.91 12.16 33.78
CA SER A 58 2.28 10.75 33.72
C SER A 58 1.69 10.05 32.51
N LEU A 59 2.41 9.06 31.99
CA LEU A 59 1.85 8.09 31.06
C LEU A 59 1.34 6.89 31.83
N PHE A 60 0.16 6.42 31.47
CA PHE A 60 -0.49 5.30 32.11
C PHE A 60 -1.16 4.39 31.09
N ASP A 61 -1.37 3.15 31.46
CA ASP A 61 -2.10 2.17 30.65
C ASP A 61 -3.62 2.47 30.73
N PRO A 62 -4.31 2.79 29.61
CA PRO A 62 -5.73 3.13 29.60
C PRO A 62 -6.66 2.02 30.12
N LEU A 63 -6.23 0.76 30.02
CA LEU A 63 -7.02 -0.41 30.41
C LEU A 63 -6.90 -0.70 31.91
N THR A 64 -5.69 -0.71 32.43
CA THR A 64 -5.42 -1.07 33.84
C THR A 64 -5.37 0.12 34.78
N GLY A 65 -5.13 1.33 34.25
CA GLY A 65 -4.88 2.53 35.04
C GLY A 65 -3.48 2.60 35.65
N ALA A 66 -2.62 1.62 35.38
CA ALA A 66 -1.26 1.56 35.93
C ALA A 66 -0.38 2.66 35.34
N VAL A 67 0.22 3.47 36.21
CA VAL A 67 1.18 4.51 35.80
C VAL A 67 2.48 3.84 35.36
N ARG A 68 2.91 4.12 34.13
CA ARG A 68 4.15 3.59 33.54
C ARG A 68 5.34 4.49 33.84
N ARG A 69 5.21 5.79 33.56
CA ARG A 69 6.29 6.77 33.77
C ARG A 69 5.75 8.16 34.03
N ARG A 70 6.53 8.97 34.77
CA ARG A 70 6.27 10.41 34.96
C ARG A 70 7.14 11.21 33.99
N LEU A 71 6.59 12.29 33.46
CA LEU A 71 7.25 13.13 32.46
C LEU A 71 7.27 14.59 32.91
N PRO A 72 8.34 15.35 32.63
CA PRO A 72 8.38 16.78 32.89
C PRO A 72 7.58 17.58 31.85
N ARG A 73 7.34 17.02 30.66
CA ARG A 73 6.62 17.64 29.55
C ARG A 73 6.06 16.57 28.63
N PHE A 74 4.90 16.84 28.04
CA PHE A 74 4.31 16.06 26.96
C PHE A 74 3.68 17.00 25.92
N THR A 75 3.74 16.63 24.64
CA THR A 75 3.12 17.39 23.55
C THR A 75 1.93 16.59 23.03
N ILE A 76 0.74 17.19 23.02
CA ILE A 76 -0.48 16.57 22.48
C ILE A 76 -0.70 17.12 21.08
N TYR A 77 -0.78 16.23 20.09
CA TYR A 77 -1.10 16.60 18.72
C TYR A 77 -2.62 16.63 18.48
N PRO A 78 -3.10 17.40 17.49
CA PRO A 78 -4.52 17.41 17.12
C PRO A 78 -5.03 16.02 16.74
N SER A 79 -6.30 15.73 17.05
CA SER A 79 -6.88 14.41 16.79
C SER A 79 -7.17 14.14 15.30
N SER A 80 -7.01 15.15 14.46
CA SER A 80 -7.25 15.13 13.01
C SER A 80 -6.26 16.03 12.27
N HIS A 81 -5.91 15.66 11.04
CA HIS A 81 -5.04 16.46 10.17
C HIS A 81 -5.73 17.69 9.56
N TYR A 82 -7.06 17.82 9.69
CA TYR A 82 -7.84 18.94 9.16
C TYR A 82 -8.22 19.98 10.22
N VAL A 83 -7.65 19.90 11.42
CA VAL A 83 -7.90 20.87 12.48
C VAL A 83 -7.50 22.27 12.02
N THR A 84 -8.49 23.14 11.92
CA THR A 84 -8.35 24.49 11.35
C THR A 84 -8.91 25.52 12.35
N PRO A 85 -8.25 26.67 12.56
CA PRO A 85 -8.79 27.72 13.43
C PRO A 85 -10.17 28.21 12.99
N ARG A 86 -11.06 28.52 13.95
CA ARG A 86 -12.45 28.95 13.67
C ARG A 86 -12.53 30.12 12.69
N GLU A 87 -11.68 31.12 12.85
CA GLU A 87 -11.63 32.30 11.96
C GLU A 87 -11.40 31.92 10.50
N ARG A 88 -10.52 30.94 10.25
CA ARG A 88 -10.20 30.45 8.91
C ARG A 88 -11.33 29.61 8.32
N ILE A 89 -12.06 28.85 9.14
CA ILE A 89 -13.27 28.13 8.71
C ILE A 89 -14.33 29.14 8.27
N LEU A 90 -14.59 30.18 9.07
CA LEU A 90 -15.58 31.20 8.73
C LEU A 90 -15.23 31.95 7.44
N ALA A 91 -13.94 32.28 7.24
CA ALA A 91 -13.47 32.87 5.99
C ALA A 91 -13.65 31.93 4.78
N ALA A 92 -13.34 30.63 4.95
CA ALA A 92 -13.53 29.62 3.93
C ALA A 92 -15.02 29.46 3.54
N VAL A 93 -15.92 29.50 4.53
CA VAL A 93 -17.38 29.42 4.30
C VAL A 93 -17.89 30.51 3.37
N GLU A 94 -17.40 31.75 3.51
CA GLU A 94 -17.81 32.83 2.59
C GLU A 94 -17.36 32.53 1.15
N SER A 95 -16.13 32.05 0.96
CA SER A 95 -15.67 31.64 -0.38
C SER A 95 -16.43 30.43 -0.95
N ILE A 96 -16.88 29.52 -0.10
CA ILE A 96 -17.71 28.36 -0.50
C ILE A 96 -19.10 28.82 -0.95
N LYS A 97 -19.70 29.82 -0.27
CA LYS A 97 -20.99 30.39 -0.68
C LYS A 97 -20.91 31.09 -2.03
N ASP A 98 -19.81 31.81 -2.28
CA ASP A 98 -19.58 32.48 -3.55
C ASP A 98 -19.47 31.47 -4.70
N GLU A 99 -18.67 30.42 -4.54
CA GLU A 99 -18.54 29.35 -5.55
C GLU A 99 -19.86 28.58 -5.72
N LEU A 100 -20.59 28.32 -4.64
CA LEU A 100 -21.91 27.69 -4.71
C LEU A 100 -22.86 28.53 -5.56
N THR A 101 -22.92 29.84 -5.34
CA THR A 101 -23.81 30.74 -6.09
C THR A 101 -23.48 30.69 -7.58
N GLN A 102 -22.20 30.87 -7.94
CA GLN A 102 -21.74 30.81 -9.32
C GLN A 102 -22.05 29.45 -9.98
N GLN A 103 -21.82 28.35 -9.26
CA GLN A 103 -22.05 27.02 -9.80
C GLN A 103 -23.55 26.71 -9.97
N LEU A 104 -24.40 27.19 -9.07
CA LEU A 104 -25.85 27.04 -9.22
C LEU A 104 -26.37 27.84 -10.42
N ASP A 105 -25.88 29.07 -10.64
CA ASP A 105 -26.25 29.87 -11.80
C ASP A 105 -25.85 29.16 -13.11
N HIS A 106 -24.64 28.59 -13.15
CA HIS A 106 -24.17 27.80 -14.29
C HIS A 106 -25.05 26.55 -14.54
N LEU A 107 -25.33 25.75 -13.51
CA LEU A 107 -26.16 24.54 -13.64
C LEU A 107 -27.60 24.89 -14.06
N ASN A 108 -28.17 25.97 -13.53
CA ASN A 108 -29.51 26.43 -13.92
C ASN A 108 -29.54 26.90 -15.38
N ALA A 109 -28.51 27.63 -15.83
CA ALA A 109 -28.38 28.05 -17.23
C ALA A 109 -28.29 26.86 -18.20
N GLU A 110 -27.70 25.74 -17.76
CA GLU A 110 -27.64 24.47 -18.51
C GLU A 110 -28.89 23.58 -18.35
N ASN A 111 -29.94 24.03 -17.66
CA ASN A 111 -31.14 23.24 -17.31
C ASN A 111 -30.84 21.96 -16.50
N LYS A 112 -29.71 21.92 -15.77
CA LYS A 112 -29.34 20.83 -14.85
C LYS A 112 -29.95 21.04 -13.47
N LEU A 113 -31.28 21.06 -13.42
CA LEU A 113 -32.05 21.46 -12.23
C LEU A 113 -31.89 20.48 -11.05
N VAL A 114 -31.78 19.17 -11.34
CA VAL A 114 -31.63 18.14 -10.30
C VAL A 114 -30.24 18.21 -9.66
N GLU A 115 -29.21 18.42 -10.49
CA GLU A 115 -27.84 18.63 -10.05
C GLU A 115 -27.72 19.91 -9.21
N ALA A 116 -28.34 21.01 -9.65
CA ALA A 116 -28.38 22.26 -8.89
C ALA A 116 -29.04 22.09 -7.52
N GLN A 117 -30.21 21.43 -7.48
CA GLN A 117 -30.91 21.15 -6.22
C GLN A 117 -30.06 20.30 -5.27
N ARG A 118 -29.44 19.23 -5.80
CA ARG A 118 -28.56 18.32 -5.04
C ARG A 118 -27.36 19.06 -4.45
N LEU A 119 -26.69 19.87 -5.27
CA LEU A 119 -25.52 20.64 -4.87
C LEU A 119 -25.87 21.66 -3.78
N ALA A 120 -26.99 22.38 -3.96
CA ALA A 120 -27.47 23.37 -3.01
C ALA A 120 -27.79 22.75 -1.64
N GLN A 121 -28.54 21.64 -1.61
CA GLN A 121 -28.91 20.96 -0.37
C GLN A 121 -27.67 20.48 0.39
N ARG A 122 -26.77 19.78 -0.30
CA ARG A 122 -25.54 19.25 0.33
C ARG A 122 -24.67 20.38 0.87
N THR A 123 -24.37 21.37 0.03
CA THR A 123 -23.40 22.42 0.38
C THR A 123 -23.92 23.32 1.50
N ARG A 124 -25.24 23.63 1.53
CA ARG A 124 -25.84 24.41 2.61
C ARG A 124 -25.79 23.67 3.95
N PHE A 125 -26.09 22.37 3.95
CA PHE A 125 -25.94 21.53 5.14
C PHE A 125 -24.50 21.51 5.63
N ASP A 126 -23.52 21.30 4.74
CA ASP A 126 -22.10 21.30 5.09
C ASP A 126 -21.68 22.67 5.67
N ILE A 127 -22.17 23.79 5.13
CA ILE A 127 -21.96 25.15 5.66
C ILE A 127 -22.55 25.32 7.07
N GLU A 128 -23.78 24.88 7.31
CA GLU A 128 -24.42 24.95 8.64
C GLU A 128 -23.59 24.19 9.68
N MET A 129 -23.13 22.99 9.33
CA MET A 129 -22.25 22.18 10.19
C MET A 129 -20.93 22.89 10.49
N MET A 130 -20.31 23.55 9.50
CA MET A 130 -19.09 24.34 9.71
C MET A 130 -19.31 25.53 10.66
N TYR A 131 -20.47 26.19 10.64
CA TYR A 131 -20.79 27.28 11.56
C TYR A 131 -20.98 26.81 13.01
N GLU A 132 -21.76 25.73 13.17
CA GLU A 132 -22.14 25.23 14.49
C GLU A 132 -21.01 24.45 15.16
N LEU A 133 -20.41 23.50 14.44
CA LEU A 133 -19.43 22.56 14.99
C LEU A 133 -17.98 22.89 14.63
N GLY A 134 -17.75 23.78 13.67
CA GLY A 134 -16.39 24.02 13.15
C GLY A 134 -15.86 22.86 12.30
N TYR A 135 -16.71 21.95 11.85
CA TYR A 135 -16.37 20.93 10.86
C TYR A 135 -17.65 20.35 10.22
N CYS A 136 -17.48 19.65 9.10
CA CYS A 136 -18.55 18.85 8.49
C CYS A 136 -17.99 17.48 8.04
N ASN A 137 -18.89 16.54 7.74
CA ASN A 137 -18.47 15.27 7.14
C ASN A 137 -18.03 15.51 5.70
N GLY A 138 -16.86 15.01 5.32
CA GLY A 138 -16.30 15.27 3.99
C GLY A 138 -15.64 16.65 3.85
N ILE A 139 -15.18 17.24 4.97
CA ILE A 139 -14.55 18.57 5.01
C ILE A 139 -13.34 18.70 4.06
N GLU A 140 -12.67 17.58 3.74
CA GLU A 140 -11.54 17.54 2.81
C GLU A 140 -11.91 18.02 1.39
N ASN A 141 -13.19 17.96 1.00
CA ASN A 141 -13.67 18.48 -0.28
C ASN A 141 -13.60 20.01 -0.36
N TYR A 142 -13.40 20.69 0.77
CA TYR A 142 -13.21 22.14 0.88
C TYR A 142 -11.76 22.52 1.22
N SER A 143 -10.83 21.56 1.15
CA SER A 143 -9.44 21.72 1.58
C SER A 143 -8.70 22.87 0.89
N ARG A 144 -9.02 23.22 -0.36
CA ARG A 144 -8.48 24.42 -1.03
C ARG A 144 -8.72 25.68 -0.20
N TYR A 145 -9.98 25.91 0.19
CA TYR A 145 -10.36 27.08 0.98
C TYR A 145 -9.77 27.05 2.39
N LEU A 146 -9.71 25.87 3.00
CA LEU A 146 -9.17 25.69 4.35
C LEU A 146 -7.64 25.84 4.41
N SER A 147 -6.94 25.49 3.33
CA SER A 147 -5.48 25.63 3.26
C SER A 147 -5.02 27.02 2.78
N GLY A 148 -5.93 27.80 2.18
CA GLY A 148 -5.61 29.11 1.59
C GLY A 148 -4.83 29.01 0.28
N ARG A 149 -4.82 27.84 -0.36
CA ARG A 149 -4.16 27.61 -1.65
C ARG A 149 -5.00 28.11 -2.82
N HIS A 150 -4.33 28.44 -3.92
CA HIS A 150 -4.97 28.89 -5.15
C HIS A 150 -5.56 27.70 -5.94
N THR A 151 -6.50 27.99 -6.84
CA THR A 151 -7.09 26.98 -7.74
C THR A 151 -6.01 26.24 -8.52
N GLY A 152 -6.08 24.91 -8.51
CA GLY A 152 -5.13 24.05 -9.21
C GLY A 152 -3.81 23.77 -8.47
N GLU A 153 -3.49 24.49 -7.39
CA GLU A 153 -2.35 24.14 -6.55
C GLU A 153 -2.55 22.75 -5.89
N PRO A 154 -1.48 21.97 -5.70
CA PRO A 154 -1.60 20.69 -4.99
C PRO A 154 -2.11 20.93 -3.56
N PRO A 155 -2.79 19.98 -2.90
CA PRO A 155 -3.05 20.09 -1.47
C PRO A 155 -1.78 19.84 -0.65
N PRO A 156 -1.77 20.21 0.64
CA PRO A 156 -0.73 19.77 1.57
C PRO A 156 -0.64 18.23 1.62
N CYS A 157 0.57 17.71 1.69
CA CYS A 157 0.87 16.28 1.74
C CYS A 157 1.98 15.98 2.75
N LEU A 158 2.36 14.71 2.88
CA LEU A 158 3.39 14.30 3.84
C LEU A 158 4.74 15.02 3.62
N TYR A 159 5.10 15.34 2.37
CA TYR A 159 6.36 16.04 2.06
C TYR A 159 6.45 17.43 2.69
N ASP A 160 5.33 18.12 2.92
CA ASP A 160 5.33 19.42 3.61
C ASP A 160 5.73 19.30 5.10
N TYR A 161 5.69 18.09 5.67
CA TYR A 161 6.08 17.80 7.05
C TYR A 161 7.49 17.22 7.17
N LEU A 162 8.11 16.83 6.07
CA LEU A 162 9.45 16.26 6.08
C LEU A 162 10.52 17.37 6.13
N PRO A 163 11.66 17.10 6.77
CA PRO A 163 12.77 18.04 6.72
C PRO A 163 13.35 18.14 5.29
N PRO A 164 13.99 19.26 4.91
CA PRO A 164 14.48 19.47 3.55
C PRO A 164 15.53 18.45 3.07
N ASP A 165 16.21 17.77 4.00
CA ASP A 165 17.25 16.77 3.77
C ASP A 165 16.75 15.32 3.92
N ALA A 166 15.43 15.11 3.88
CA ALA A 166 14.85 13.78 3.91
C ALA A 166 15.35 12.91 2.74
N LEU A 167 15.40 11.59 2.97
CA LEU A 167 15.69 10.59 1.95
C LEU A 167 14.39 9.87 1.58
N LEU A 168 14.13 9.72 0.29
CA LEU A 168 13.03 8.90 -0.22
C LEU A 168 13.55 7.55 -0.70
N ILE A 169 12.90 6.46 -0.27
CA ILE A 169 13.14 5.13 -0.82
C ILE A 169 11.84 4.67 -1.48
N ILE A 170 11.91 4.36 -2.77
CA ILE A 170 10.77 3.84 -3.52
C ILE A 170 11.00 2.34 -3.74
N ASP A 171 10.34 1.53 -2.92
CA ASP A 171 10.34 0.08 -3.05
C ASP A 171 9.50 -0.36 -4.26
N GLU A 172 9.90 -1.47 -4.88
CA GLU A 172 9.37 -2.00 -6.14
C GLU A 172 9.09 -0.89 -7.16
N SER A 173 10.08 -0.01 -7.38
CA SER A 173 9.93 1.27 -8.10
C SER A 173 9.27 1.14 -9.47
N HIS A 174 9.52 0.03 -10.16
CA HIS A 174 8.98 -0.27 -11.48
C HIS A 174 7.44 -0.41 -11.50
N VAL A 175 6.81 -0.62 -10.34
CA VAL A 175 5.35 -0.62 -10.12
C VAL A 175 4.91 0.66 -9.41
N THR A 176 5.63 1.05 -8.36
CA THR A 176 5.27 2.20 -7.51
C THR A 176 5.30 3.52 -8.28
N VAL A 177 6.29 3.75 -9.15
CA VAL A 177 6.40 4.97 -9.96
C VAL A 177 5.21 5.12 -10.93
N PRO A 178 4.86 4.12 -11.77
CA PRO A 178 3.64 4.17 -12.57
C PRO A 178 2.36 4.36 -11.75
N GLN A 179 2.27 3.72 -10.58
CA GLN A 179 1.11 3.86 -9.70
C GLN A 179 0.94 5.32 -9.24
N LEU A 180 1.99 5.95 -8.73
CA LEU A 180 1.99 7.37 -8.35
C LEU A 180 1.52 8.26 -9.51
N GLY A 181 2.01 8.00 -10.73
CA GLY A 181 1.59 8.74 -11.93
C GLY A 181 0.13 8.52 -12.34
N ALA A 182 -0.50 7.42 -11.91
CA ALA A 182 -1.89 7.09 -12.20
C ALA A 182 -2.88 7.65 -11.15
N MET A 183 -2.45 7.87 -9.90
CA MET A 183 -3.32 8.28 -8.78
C MET A 183 -4.15 9.53 -9.09
N TYR A 184 -3.52 10.59 -9.60
CA TYR A 184 -4.23 11.82 -9.97
C TYR A 184 -5.30 11.58 -11.05
N LYS A 185 -4.98 10.80 -12.10
CA LYS A 185 -5.90 10.57 -13.22
C LYS A 185 -7.15 9.81 -12.79
N GLY A 186 -6.97 8.79 -11.95
CA GLY A 186 -8.07 8.02 -11.38
C GLY A 186 -8.96 8.86 -10.46
N ASP A 187 -8.36 9.62 -9.54
CA ASP A 187 -9.12 10.50 -8.65
C ASP A 187 -9.88 11.59 -9.42
N ARG A 188 -9.21 12.23 -10.39
CA ARG A 188 -9.80 13.27 -11.23
C ARG A 188 -11.04 12.77 -11.98
N SER A 189 -10.95 11.62 -12.65
CA SER A 189 -12.08 11.04 -13.41
C SER A 189 -13.30 10.76 -12.52
N ARG A 190 -13.07 10.22 -11.32
CA ARG A 190 -14.13 9.98 -10.34
C ARG A 190 -14.75 11.29 -9.84
N LYS A 191 -13.94 12.28 -9.49
CA LYS A 191 -14.43 13.56 -8.95
C LYS A 191 -15.11 14.43 -9.99
N GLU A 192 -14.63 14.43 -11.23
CA GLU A 192 -15.31 15.14 -12.34
C GLU A 192 -16.74 14.63 -12.50
N THR A 193 -16.96 13.32 -12.37
CA THR A 193 -18.30 12.73 -12.38
C THR A 193 -19.16 13.27 -11.23
N LEU A 194 -18.62 13.32 -10.00
CA LEU A 194 -19.34 13.89 -8.85
C LEU A 194 -19.71 15.36 -9.04
N VAL A 195 -18.80 16.16 -9.60
CA VAL A 195 -19.04 17.59 -9.90
C VAL A 195 -20.07 17.75 -11.00
N ASN A 196 -19.95 17.00 -12.10
CA ASN A 196 -20.86 17.06 -13.24
C ASN A 196 -22.30 16.70 -12.86
N PHE A 197 -22.48 15.80 -11.89
CA PHE A 197 -23.78 15.42 -11.35
C PHE A 197 -24.14 16.18 -10.06
N GLY A 198 -23.50 17.32 -9.76
CA GLY A 198 -23.92 18.20 -8.65
C GLY A 198 -23.81 17.58 -7.24
N PHE A 199 -22.95 16.59 -7.04
CA PHE A 199 -22.68 16.04 -5.70
C PHE A 199 -21.65 16.87 -4.93
N ARG A 200 -20.74 17.56 -5.63
CA ARG A 200 -19.66 18.37 -5.06
C ARG A 200 -19.42 19.63 -5.89
N LEU A 201 -18.87 20.68 -5.26
CA LEU A 201 -18.41 21.90 -5.94
C LEU A 201 -17.17 21.62 -6.81
N PRO A 202 -16.88 22.47 -7.82
CA PRO A 202 -15.66 22.37 -8.63
C PRO A 202 -14.37 22.39 -7.80
N SER A 203 -14.32 23.16 -6.71
CA SER A 203 -13.20 23.16 -5.74
C SER A 203 -12.82 21.79 -5.19
N ALA A 204 -13.76 20.83 -5.16
CA ALA A 204 -13.47 19.48 -4.69
C ALA A 204 -12.43 18.75 -5.57
N LEU A 205 -12.23 19.21 -6.81
CA LEU A 205 -11.20 18.71 -7.72
C LEU A 205 -9.78 19.12 -7.31
N ASP A 206 -9.64 20.16 -6.50
CA ASP A 206 -8.34 20.62 -5.97
C ASP A 206 -7.94 19.85 -4.71
N ASN A 207 -8.87 19.14 -4.08
CA ASN A 207 -8.54 18.09 -3.12
C ASN A 207 -8.11 16.83 -3.89
N ARG A 208 -6.83 16.60 -4.12
CA ARG A 208 -6.39 15.54 -5.04
C ARG A 208 -5.00 15.01 -4.67
N PRO A 209 -4.63 13.80 -5.09
CA PRO A 209 -3.22 13.41 -5.12
C PRO A 209 -2.38 14.39 -5.94
N LEU A 210 -1.08 14.40 -5.67
CA LEU A 210 -0.11 15.10 -6.51
C LEU A 210 -0.16 14.55 -7.94
N LYS A 211 -0.01 15.44 -8.92
CA LYS A 211 0.35 15.04 -10.27
C LYS A 211 1.79 14.52 -10.25
N PHE A 212 2.15 13.73 -11.25
CA PHE A 212 3.49 13.15 -11.30
C PHE A 212 4.60 14.22 -11.39
N ASP A 213 4.37 15.30 -12.14
CA ASP A 213 5.32 16.41 -12.25
C ASP A 213 5.43 17.25 -10.96
N GLU A 214 4.34 17.32 -10.18
CA GLU A 214 4.36 17.93 -8.85
C GLU A 214 5.14 17.07 -7.86
N PHE A 215 4.90 15.75 -7.88
CA PHE A 215 5.64 14.78 -7.09
C PHE A 215 7.14 14.84 -7.39
N GLU A 216 7.52 14.82 -8.67
CA GLU A 216 8.92 14.85 -9.12
C GLU A 216 9.65 16.11 -8.67
N ARG A 217 8.98 17.27 -8.64
CA ARG A 217 9.57 18.52 -8.14
C ARG A 217 9.75 18.53 -6.62
N MET A 218 8.92 17.79 -5.88
CA MET A 218 8.99 17.69 -4.42
C MET A 218 9.88 16.53 -3.96
N MET A 219 10.24 15.63 -4.87
CA MET A 219 11.02 14.45 -4.58
C MET A 219 12.42 14.84 -4.08
N PRO A 220 12.81 14.45 -2.86
CA PRO A 220 14.15 14.73 -2.35
C PRO A 220 15.16 13.75 -2.96
N GLN A 221 16.35 13.62 -2.36
CA GLN A 221 17.27 12.56 -2.77
C GLN A 221 16.54 11.20 -2.68
N THR A 222 16.57 10.44 -3.78
CA THR A 222 15.72 9.26 -3.94
C THR A 222 16.53 8.03 -4.34
N ILE A 223 16.23 6.91 -3.68
CA ILE A 223 16.73 5.58 -4.02
C ILE A 223 15.57 4.76 -4.55
N HIS A 224 15.65 4.38 -5.82
CA HIS A 224 14.73 3.42 -6.43
C HIS A 224 15.22 1.99 -6.16
N VAL A 225 14.38 1.17 -5.53
CA VAL A 225 14.69 -0.22 -5.22
C VAL A 225 13.81 -1.10 -6.11
N SER A 226 14.44 -1.90 -6.97
CA SER A 226 13.74 -2.81 -7.86
C SER A 226 14.70 -3.86 -8.44
N ALA A 227 14.25 -5.11 -8.53
CA ALA A 227 14.97 -6.16 -9.26
C ALA A 227 14.88 -5.99 -10.79
N THR A 228 13.92 -5.20 -11.26
CA THR A 228 13.62 -4.94 -12.66
C THR A 228 13.23 -3.46 -12.88
N PRO A 229 14.18 -2.51 -12.77
CA PRO A 229 13.88 -1.08 -12.88
C PRO A 229 13.06 -0.71 -14.13
N GLY A 230 12.13 0.23 -13.96
CA GLY A 230 11.30 0.76 -15.04
C GLY A 230 12.05 1.72 -15.97
N PRO A 231 11.38 2.21 -17.02
CA PRO A 231 11.96 3.19 -17.93
C PRO A 231 12.29 4.53 -17.26
N TYR A 232 11.50 4.95 -16.27
CA TYR A 232 11.71 6.22 -15.57
C TYR A 232 13.03 6.20 -14.79
N GLU A 233 13.26 5.13 -14.03
CA GLU A 233 14.48 4.93 -13.26
C GLU A 233 15.69 4.85 -14.18
N GLY A 234 15.57 4.18 -15.33
CA GLY A 234 16.64 4.08 -16.32
C GLY A 234 17.08 5.41 -16.92
N SER A 235 16.18 6.40 -17.03
CA SER A 235 16.51 7.73 -17.56
C SER A 235 16.82 8.80 -16.50
N HIS A 236 16.44 8.57 -15.23
CA HIS A 236 16.58 9.55 -14.16
C HIS A 236 17.61 9.17 -13.08
N SER A 237 18.13 7.94 -13.10
CA SER A 237 19.16 7.51 -12.14
C SER A 237 20.55 7.98 -12.56
N ALA A 238 21.25 8.68 -11.66
CA ALA A 238 22.65 9.03 -11.86
C ALA A 238 23.60 7.82 -11.76
N GLN A 239 23.23 6.82 -10.96
CA GLN A 239 24.00 5.61 -10.73
C GLN A 239 23.07 4.41 -10.56
N VAL A 240 23.45 3.28 -11.16
CA VAL A 240 22.83 1.98 -10.90
C VAL A 240 23.75 1.19 -9.97
N VAL A 241 23.27 0.88 -8.77
CA VAL A 241 23.99 0.02 -7.82
C VAL A 241 23.40 -1.38 -7.92
N GLU A 242 24.21 -2.31 -8.44
CA GLU A 242 23.78 -3.69 -8.63
C GLU A 242 24.04 -4.52 -7.37
N GLN A 243 23.00 -5.19 -6.85
CA GLN A 243 23.07 -6.14 -5.75
C GLN A 243 22.41 -7.46 -6.15
N VAL A 244 23.21 -8.39 -6.70
CA VAL A 244 22.72 -9.70 -7.19
C VAL A 244 23.14 -10.88 -6.30
N VAL A 245 24.19 -10.73 -5.50
CA VAL A 245 24.66 -11.78 -4.58
C VAL A 245 23.79 -11.84 -3.35
N ARG A 246 23.34 -13.05 -2.98
CA ARG A 246 22.54 -13.27 -1.77
C ARG A 246 23.45 -13.69 -0.61
N PRO A 247 23.23 -13.18 0.61
CA PRO A 247 24.01 -13.59 1.79
C PRO A 247 23.96 -15.10 2.09
N THR A 248 22.90 -15.80 1.66
CA THR A 248 22.73 -17.25 1.82
C THR A 248 23.51 -18.08 0.80
N GLY A 249 24.12 -17.44 -0.20
CA GLY A 249 24.72 -18.10 -1.36
C GLY A 249 23.72 -18.67 -2.36
N LEU A 250 22.40 -18.47 -2.17
CA LEU A 250 21.39 -18.94 -3.12
C LEU A 250 21.56 -18.24 -4.48
N ILE A 251 21.40 -19.03 -5.54
CA ILE A 251 21.61 -18.60 -6.92
C ILE A 251 20.27 -18.50 -7.67
N ASP A 252 20.26 -17.69 -8.73
CA ASP A 252 19.13 -17.60 -9.64
C ASP A 252 18.87 -18.98 -10.29
N PRO A 253 17.61 -19.36 -10.51
CA PRO A 253 17.23 -20.73 -10.91
C PRO A 253 17.68 -21.06 -12.32
N GLU A 254 17.77 -22.36 -12.62
CA GLU A 254 17.97 -22.81 -14.01
C GLU A 254 16.69 -22.62 -14.83
N ILE A 255 16.83 -22.23 -16.09
CA ILE A 255 15.70 -22.04 -17.01
C ILE A 255 15.70 -23.17 -18.05
N GLU A 256 14.54 -23.77 -18.26
CA GLU A 256 14.29 -24.74 -19.34
C GLU A 256 13.11 -24.27 -20.20
N ILE A 257 13.22 -24.44 -21.52
CA ILE A 257 12.13 -24.15 -22.46
C ILE A 257 11.58 -25.46 -22.98
N ARG A 258 10.26 -25.64 -22.86
CA ARG A 258 9.55 -26.85 -23.32
C ARG A 258 8.40 -26.49 -24.27
N PRO A 259 7.99 -27.37 -25.20
CA PRO A 259 6.89 -27.11 -26.13
C PRO A 259 5.55 -26.91 -25.42
N VAL A 260 4.68 -26.06 -25.99
CA VAL A 260 3.34 -25.79 -25.41
C VAL A 260 2.43 -27.02 -25.51
N ALA A 261 2.59 -27.83 -26.56
CA ALA A 261 1.72 -28.97 -26.86
C ALA A 261 1.61 -30.00 -25.71
N SER A 262 2.64 -30.15 -24.87
CA SER A 262 2.69 -31.11 -23.76
C SER A 262 2.68 -30.44 -22.39
N GLN A 263 2.40 -29.14 -22.29
CA GLN A 263 2.62 -28.38 -21.04
C GLN A 263 1.81 -28.90 -19.84
N VAL A 264 0.59 -29.42 -20.07
CA VAL A 264 -0.29 -29.92 -19.01
C VAL A 264 0.20 -31.26 -18.46
N ASP A 265 0.49 -32.22 -19.35
CA ASP A 265 0.99 -33.55 -18.95
C ASP A 265 2.38 -33.44 -18.30
N ASP A 266 3.23 -32.57 -18.84
CA ASP A 266 4.57 -32.31 -18.34
C ASP A 266 4.55 -31.66 -16.95
N VAL A 267 3.74 -30.62 -16.74
CA VAL A 267 3.63 -29.98 -15.42
C VAL A 267 3.04 -30.93 -14.38
N LEU A 268 2.09 -31.79 -14.76
CA LEU A 268 1.54 -32.81 -13.87
C LEU A 268 2.64 -33.76 -13.35
N SER A 269 3.52 -34.22 -14.24
CA SER A 269 4.68 -35.04 -13.86
C SER A 269 5.65 -34.28 -12.96
N GLU A 270 5.97 -33.04 -13.29
CA GLU A 270 6.88 -32.20 -12.50
C GLU A 270 6.31 -31.93 -11.09
N ILE A 271 5.01 -31.65 -10.95
CA ILE A 271 4.36 -31.46 -9.64
C ILE A 271 4.51 -32.72 -8.79
N ARG A 272 4.29 -33.91 -9.36
CA ARG A 272 4.42 -35.19 -8.63
C ARG A 272 5.86 -35.43 -8.16
N ASP A 273 6.85 -35.15 -9.00
CA ASP A 273 8.26 -35.26 -8.62
C ASP A 273 8.61 -34.29 -7.47
N ARG A 274 8.16 -33.03 -7.54
CA ARG A 274 8.37 -32.03 -6.47
C ARG A 274 7.64 -32.38 -5.18
N ALA A 275 6.41 -32.86 -5.27
CA ALA A 275 5.63 -33.33 -4.11
C ALA A 275 6.34 -34.47 -3.36
N SER A 276 6.98 -35.41 -4.09
CA SER A 276 7.76 -36.51 -3.49
C SER A 276 8.95 -36.02 -2.63
N ARG A 277 9.46 -34.82 -2.93
CA ARG A 277 10.57 -34.15 -2.23
C ARG A 277 10.07 -33.14 -1.19
N ARG A 278 8.75 -33.03 -0.99
CA ARG A 278 8.09 -32.03 -0.14
C ARG A 278 8.39 -30.59 -0.57
N GLU A 279 8.58 -30.36 -1.86
CA GLU A 279 8.73 -29.03 -2.46
C GLU A 279 7.40 -28.54 -3.04
N ARG A 280 7.35 -27.28 -3.47
CA ARG A 280 6.14 -26.64 -4.03
C ARG A 280 6.36 -26.14 -5.44
N VAL A 281 5.26 -26.06 -6.19
CA VAL A 281 5.23 -25.57 -7.57
C VAL A 281 4.35 -24.33 -7.67
N LEU A 282 4.85 -23.30 -8.35
CA LEU A 282 4.05 -22.16 -8.78
C LEU A 282 3.81 -22.25 -10.28
N ILE A 283 2.58 -22.03 -10.72
CA ILE A 283 2.21 -22.05 -12.14
C ILE A 283 1.58 -20.72 -12.50
N THR A 284 2.05 -20.07 -13.56
CA THR A 284 1.43 -18.84 -14.08
C THR A 284 0.75 -19.07 -15.41
N THR A 285 -0.56 -18.79 -15.49
CA THR A 285 -1.36 -18.81 -16.72
C THR A 285 -1.62 -17.39 -17.23
N LEU A 286 -2.38 -17.25 -18.33
CA LEU A 286 -2.74 -15.94 -18.90
C LEU A 286 -4.13 -15.45 -18.48
N THR A 287 -5.03 -16.35 -18.11
CA THR A 287 -6.44 -16.01 -17.82
C THR A 287 -6.95 -16.73 -16.58
N LYS A 288 -7.97 -16.16 -15.92
CA LYS A 288 -8.65 -16.76 -14.75
C LYS A 288 -9.23 -18.12 -15.08
N ARG A 289 -9.99 -18.17 -16.17
CA ARG A 289 -10.58 -19.40 -16.67
C ARG A 289 -9.53 -20.51 -16.89
N MET A 290 -8.39 -20.20 -17.49
CA MET A 290 -7.33 -21.19 -17.68
C MET A 290 -6.68 -21.63 -16.36
N ALA A 291 -6.62 -20.75 -15.35
CA ALA A 291 -6.14 -21.14 -14.02
C ALA A 291 -7.13 -22.08 -13.32
N GLU A 292 -8.43 -21.80 -13.43
CA GLU A 292 -9.54 -22.62 -12.90
C GLU A 292 -9.60 -23.98 -13.61
N ASP A 293 -9.69 -23.98 -14.95
CA ASP A 293 -9.74 -25.20 -15.77
C ASP A 293 -8.51 -26.11 -15.52
N LEU A 294 -7.31 -25.51 -15.35
CA LEU A 294 -6.09 -26.26 -15.03
C LEU A 294 -6.12 -26.81 -13.59
N ALA A 295 -6.64 -26.05 -12.62
CA ALA A 295 -6.76 -26.51 -11.25
C ALA A 295 -7.71 -27.71 -11.16
N ASP A 296 -8.86 -27.63 -11.83
CA ASP A 296 -9.85 -28.71 -11.88
C ASP A 296 -9.25 -29.96 -12.53
N TYR A 297 -8.60 -29.82 -13.68
CA TYR A 297 -7.93 -30.93 -14.35
C TYR A 297 -6.87 -31.61 -13.47
N LEU A 298 -6.01 -30.83 -12.81
CA LEU A 298 -4.98 -31.36 -11.93
C LEU A 298 -5.59 -32.05 -10.69
N ALA A 299 -6.66 -31.49 -10.13
CA ALA A 299 -7.38 -32.08 -9.02
C ALA A 299 -8.05 -33.42 -9.39
N GLU A 300 -8.63 -33.53 -10.59
CA GLU A 300 -9.16 -34.79 -11.14
C GLU A 300 -8.08 -35.88 -11.28
N HIS A 301 -6.81 -35.49 -11.38
CA HIS A 301 -5.64 -36.38 -11.47
C HIS A 301 -4.88 -36.52 -10.13
N ASP A 302 -5.61 -36.35 -9.01
CA ASP A 302 -5.14 -36.52 -7.63
C ASP A 302 -3.98 -35.58 -7.22
N VAL A 303 -3.85 -34.41 -7.86
CA VAL A 303 -2.91 -33.37 -7.42
C VAL A 303 -3.59 -32.45 -6.42
N ARG A 304 -2.91 -32.20 -5.30
CA ARG A 304 -3.33 -31.19 -4.33
C ARG A 304 -2.94 -29.81 -4.87
N VAL A 305 -3.92 -29.09 -5.43
CA VAL A 305 -3.71 -27.80 -6.10
C VAL A 305 -4.73 -26.77 -5.62
N ARG A 306 -4.32 -25.50 -5.62
CA ARG A 306 -5.21 -24.33 -5.48
C ARG A 306 -4.88 -23.33 -6.58
N TYR A 307 -5.80 -22.40 -6.83
CA TYR A 307 -5.57 -21.27 -7.72
C TYR A 307 -5.75 -19.94 -6.98
N LEU A 308 -5.19 -18.87 -7.53
CA LEU A 308 -5.24 -17.52 -6.98
C LEU A 308 -5.42 -16.46 -8.08
N HIS A 309 -6.52 -15.71 -8.03
CA HIS A 309 -6.81 -14.59 -8.93
C HIS A 309 -7.31 -13.35 -8.17
N SER A 310 -7.56 -12.25 -8.90
CA SER A 310 -7.85 -10.91 -8.36
C SER A 310 -9.11 -10.79 -7.50
N ASP A 311 -9.98 -11.81 -7.48
CA ASP A 311 -11.26 -11.74 -6.76
C ASP A 311 -11.19 -12.49 -5.42
N VAL A 312 -10.04 -13.09 -5.13
CA VAL A 312 -9.73 -13.68 -3.82
C VAL A 312 -9.40 -12.55 -2.86
N ASP A 313 -10.12 -12.49 -1.74
CA ASP A 313 -9.92 -11.47 -0.72
C ASP A 313 -8.53 -11.57 -0.09
N THR A 314 -8.02 -10.45 0.43
CA THR A 314 -6.66 -10.39 1.02
C THR A 314 -6.44 -11.41 2.13
N VAL A 315 -7.46 -11.64 2.98
CA VAL A 315 -7.37 -12.63 4.07
C VAL A 315 -7.28 -14.05 3.53
N GLU A 316 -8.17 -14.41 2.60
CA GLU A 316 -8.18 -15.73 1.96
C GLU A 316 -6.87 -15.98 1.20
N ARG A 317 -6.32 -14.96 0.54
CA ARG A 317 -5.01 -15.05 -0.13
C ARG A 317 -3.89 -15.40 0.85
N VAL A 318 -3.87 -14.78 2.02
CA VAL A 318 -2.88 -15.06 3.08
C VAL A 318 -3.03 -16.51 3.57
N GLU A 319 -4.26 -16.98 3.75
CA GLU A 319 -4.56 -18.38 4.12
C GLU A 319 -4.07 -19.37 3.06
N ILE A 320 -4.37 -19.14 1.79
CA ILE A 320 -3.91 -20.00 0.68
C ILE A 320 -2.38 -20.08 0.65
N ILE A 321 -1.68 -18.95 0.79
CA ILE A 321 -0.20 -18.93 0.82
C ILE A 321 0.33 -19.70 2.02
N ARG A 322 -0.26 -19.50 3.20
CA ARG A 322 0.09 -20.24 4.42
C ARG A 322 -0.09 -21.74 4.23
N ASP A 323 -1.21 -22.16 3.66
CA ASP A 323 -1.56 -23.56 3.45
C ASP A 323 -0.64 -24.24 2.42
N LEU A 324 -0.19 -23.51 1.39
CA LEU A 324 0.87 -23.96 0.48
C LEU A 324 2.16 -24.26 1.26
N ARG A 325 2.58 -23.34 2.14
CA ARG A 325 3.80 -23.52 2.96
C ARG A 325 3.68 -24.68 3.92
N LEU A 326 2.53 -24.84 4.58
CA LEU A 326 2.24 -25.99 5.45
C LEU A 326 2.19 -27.33 4.69
N GLY A 327 2.12 -27.31 3.36
CA GLY A 327 2.05 -28.52 2.54
C GLY A 327 0.69 -29.19 2.54
N LEU A 328 -0.38 -28.41 2.79
CA LEU A 328 -1.75 -28.89 2.59
C LEU A 328 -2.01 -29.15 1.10
N PHE A 329 -1.32 -28.40 0.23
CA PHE A 329 -1.29 -28.64 -1.20
C PHE A 329 0.11 -28.38 -1.78
N ASP A 330 0.35 -28.88 -2.99
CA ASP A 330 1.68 -28.98 -3.60
C ASP A 330 1.90 -27.94 -4.73
N ALA A 331 0.81 -27.47 -5.36
CA ALA A 331 0.87 -26.53 -6.47
C ALA A 331 -0.09 -25.34 -6.30
N LEU A 332 0.36 -24.14 -6.66
CA LEU A 332 -0.46 -22.93 -6.71
C LEU A 332 -0.46 -22.34 -8.12
N ILE A 333 -1.64 -22.21 -8.71
CA ILE A 333 -1.83 -21.60 -10.03
C ILE A 333 -2.24 -20.15 -9.86
N GLY A 334 -1.62 -19.23 -10.60
CA GLY A 334 -2.02 -17.83 -10.60
C GLY A 334 -1.81 -17.18 -11.96
N ILE A 335 -2.05 -15.86 -12.01
CA ILE A 335 -1.91 -15.07 -13.24
C ILE A 335 -0.84 -14.01 -13.04
N ASN A 336 -1.19 -12.96 -12.28
CA ASN A 336 -0.32 -11.83 -11.95
C ASN A 336 0.07 -11.82 -10.47
N LEU A 337 -0.76 -12.42 -9.61
CA LEU A 337 -0.64 -12.37 -8.15
C LEU A 337 0.54 -13.17 -7.58
N LEU A 338 1.29 -13.86 -8.45
CA LEU A 338 2.50 -14.59 -8.08
C LEU A 338 3.79 -13.78 -8.21
N ARG A 339 3.69 -12.48 -8.55
CA ARG A 339 4.84 -11.67 -8.98
C ARG A 339 5.51 -10.80 -7.93
N GLU A 340 4.82 -10.41 -6.87
CA GLU A 340 5.30 -9.41 -5.90
C GLU A 340 5.11 -9.95 -4.48
N GLY A 341 6.06 -9.67 -3.58
CA GLY A 341 5.94 -9.94 -2.14
C GLY A 341 5.85 -11.40 -1.67
N LEU A 342 5.76 -12.40 -2.56
CA LEU A 342 5.66 -13.82 -2.17
C LEU A 342 7.02 -14.43 -1.79
N ASP A 343 7.29 -14.50 -0.50
CA ASP A 343 8.47 -15.17 0.04
C ASP A 343 8.16 -16.61 0.47
N ILE A 344 8.38 -17.57 -0.44
CA ILE A 344 8.04 -18.99 -0.24
C ILE A 344 9.28 -19.86 -0.55
N PRO A 345 10.18 -20.09 0.42
CA PRO A 345 11.39 -20.91 0.22
C PRO A 345 11.11 -22.36 -0.19
N GLU A 346 9.90 -22.86 0.10
CA GLU A 346 9.46 -24.21 -0.24
C GLU A 346 9.24 -24.40 -1.75
N VAL A 347 9.13 -23.31 -2.53
CA VAL A 347 8.96 -23.36 -3.99
C VAL A 347 10.30 -23.65 -4.67
N SER A 348 10.40 -24.80 -5.32
CA SER A 348 11.58 -25.18 -6.12
C SER A 348 11.29 -25.16 -7.63
N LEU A 349 10.03 -25.07 -8.05
CA LEU A 349 9.67 -25.00 -9.46
C LEU A 349 8.68 -23.86 -9.74
N VAL A 350 8.98 -23.08 -10.78
CA VAL A 350 8.06 -22.12 -11.39
C VAL A 350 7.79 -22.53 -12.83
N ALA A 351 6.52 -22.76 -13.17
CA ALA A 351 6.08 -23.09 -14.52
C ALA A 351 5.33 -21.90 -15.15
N ILE A 352 5.81 -21.41 -16.28
CA ILE A 352 5.22 -20.28 -17.01
C ILE A 352 4.58 -20.82 -18.28
N PHE A 353 3.24 -20.91 -18.27
CA PHE A 353 2.47 -21.36 -19.43
C PHE A 353 2.43 -20.26 -20.49
N ASP A 354 2.39 -20.64 -21.76
CA ASP A 354 2.26 -19.69 -22.89
C ASP A 354 3.29 -18.54 -22.79
N ALA A 355 4.56 -18.88 -22.52
CA ALA A 355 5.61 -17.91 -22.27
C ALA A 355 5.94 -17.04 -23.49
N ASP A 356 5.57 -17.50 -24.69
CA ASP A 356 5.77 -16.80 -25.96
C ASP A 356 4.62 -15.87 -26.38
N LYS A 357 3.57 -15.76 -25.56
CA LYS A 357 2.45 -14.83 -25.78
C LYS A 357 2.80 -13.47 -25.22
N GLU A 358 3.28 -12.59 -26.10
CA GLU A 358 3.68 -11.24 -25.74
C GLU A 358 2.53 -10.42 -25.13
N GLY A 359 2.87 -9.60 -24.16
CA GLY A 359 1.93 -8.75 -23.43
C GLY A 359 2.45 -8.42 -22.03
N PHE A 360 1.66 -7.69 -21.25
CA PHE A 360 2.03 -7.31 -19.88
C PHE A 360 2.42 -8.53 -19.02
N LEU A 361 1.72 -9.66 -19.18
CA LEU A 361 1.98 -10.85 -18.38
C LEU A 361 3.27 -11.60 -18.78
N ARG A 362 3.84 -11.35 -19.96
CA ARG A 362 5.06 -11.99 -20.46
C ARG A 362 6.09 -10.96 -20.93
N SER A 363 6.05 -9.77 -20.34
CA SER A 363 7.11 -8.78 -20.53
C SER A 363 8.41 -9.26 -19.89
N GLU A 364 9.54 -8.72 -20.33
CA GLU A 364 10.87 -8.98 -19.75
C GLU A 364 10.85 -8.90 -18.22
N ARG A 365 10.29 -7.82 -17.66
CA ARG A 365 10.19 -7.60 -16.20
C ARG A 365 9.35 -8.68 -15.53
N SER A 366 8.17 -8.94 -16.08
CA SER A 366 7.23 -9.94 -15.57
C SER A 366 7.83 -11.33 -15.53
N LEU A 367 8.59 -11.71 -16.57
CA LEU A 367 9.29 -12.99 -16.64
C LEU A 367 10.38 -13.08 -15.58
N ILE A 368 11.27 -12.08 -15.49
CA ILE A 368 12.35 -12.05 -14.47
C ILE A 368 11.79 -12.18 -13.06
N GLN A 369 10.73 -11.42 -12.72
CA GLN A 369 10.08 -11.50 -11.41
C GLN A 369 9.47 -12.86 -11.12
N THR A 370 8.82 -13.46 -12.12
CA THR A 370 8.19 -14.78 -11.99
C THR A 370 9.25 -15.86 -11.81
N ILE A 371 10.31 -15.86 -12.61
CA ILE A 371 11.47 -16.75 -12.49
C ILE A 371 12.11 -16.61 -11.10
N GLY A 372 12.25 -15.38 -10.60
CA GLY A 372 12.82 -15.08 -9.29
C GLY A 372 12.10 -15.75 -8.11
N ARG A 373 10.86 -16.22 -8.28
CA ARG A 373 10.13 -16.97 -7.23
C ARG A 373 10.77 -18.32 -6.90
N ALA A 374 11.51 -18.93 -7.84
CA ALA A 374 12.28 -20.15 -7.59
C ALA A 374 13.68 -19.88 -7.00
N ALA A 375 14.13 -18.62 -6.93
CA ALA A 375 15.50 -18.28 -6.49
C ALA A 375 15.73 -18.39 -4.96
N ARG A 376 14.69 -18.77 -4.20
CA ARG A 376 14.75 -18.96 -2.74
C ARG A 376 14.98 -20.41 -2.32
N ASN A 377 15.10 -21.33 -3.28
CA ASN A 377 15.27 -22.75 -3.05
C ASN A 377 16.57 -23.27 -3.69
N LEU A 378 17.23 -24.23 -3.05
CA LEU A 378 18.47 -24.85 -3.55
C LEU A 378 18.28 -25.58 -4.88
N HIS A 379 17.08 -26.11 -5.10
CA HIS A 379 16.67 -26.85 -6.29
C HIS A 379 15.82 -25.99 -7.22
N GLY A 380 15.92 -24.66 -7.10
CA GLY A 380 15.17 -23.69 -7.87
C GLY A 380 15.32 -23.87 -9.39
N LYS A 381 14.20 -24.06 -10.08
CA LYS A 381 14.10 -24.19 -11.53
C LYS A 381 12.89 -23.42 -12.07
N ALA A 382 13.01 -22.90 -13.29
CA ALA A 382 11.92 -22.32 -14.04
C ALA A 382 11.71 -23.05 -15.37
N ILE A 383 10.47 -23.43 -15.68
CA ILE A 383 10.09 -24.00 -16.98
C ILE A 383 9.23 -22.98 -17.72
N LEU A 384 9.65 -22.58 -18.92
CA LEU A 384 8.90 -21.71 -19.81
C LEU A 384 8.31 -22.56 -20.94
N TYR A 385 7.00 -22.76 -20.94
CA TYR A 385 6.31 -23.46 -22.01
C TYR A 385 6.07 -22.51 -23.18
N ALA A 386 6.75 -22.74 -24.30
CA ALA A 386 6.75 -21.87 -25.47
C ALA A 386 7.18 -22.63 -26.73
N ASP A 387 6.60 -22.28 -27.88
CA ASP A 387 6.99 -22.87 -29.18
C ASP A 387 8.05 -22.02 -29.88
N ARG A 388 8.23 -20.77 -29.46
CA ARG A 388 9.26 -19.84 -29.96
C ARG A 388 9.84 -18.98 -28.84
N ILE A 389 11.09 -18.56 -28.99
CA ILE A 389 11.74 -17.64 -28.05
C ILE A 389 11.45 -16.21 -28.50
N THR A 390 10.67 -15.47 -27.71
CA THR A 390 10.41 -14.04 -27.92
C THR A 390 11.57 -13.18 -27.44
N GLU A 391 11.59 -11.90 -27.80
CA GLU A 391 12.61 -10.96 -27.33
C GLU A 391 12.56 -10.76 -25.80
N ALA A 392 11.35 -10.71 -25.23
CA ALA A 392 11.16 -10.63 -23.78
C ALA A 392 11.71 -11.86 -23.06
N MET A 393 11.50 -13.06 -23.62
CA MET A 393 12.07 -14.30 -23.09
C MET A 393 13.59 -14.29 -23.17
N ARG A 394 14.15 -13.94 -24.34
CA ARG A 394 15.60 -13.88 -24.54
C ARG A 394 16.27 -13.00 -23.48
N LYS A 395 15.79 -11.76 -23.31
CA LYS A 395 16.34 -10.84 -22.31
C LYS A 395 16.21 -11.35 -20.88
N ALA A 396 15.08 -11.96 -20.53
CA ALA A 396 14.88 -12.55 -19.20
C ALA A 396 15.82 -13.73 -18.93
N ILE A 397 16.05 -14.58 -19.93
CA ILE A 397 17.00 -15.70 -19.87
C ILE A 397 18.42 -15.17 -19.71
N ASP A 398 18.85 -14.28 -20.60
CA ASP A 398 20.20 -13.70 -20.60
C ASP A 398 20.52 -13.02 -19.26
N GLU A 399 19.57 -12.27 -18.70
CA GLU A 399 19.74 -11.60 -17.41
C GLU A 399 19.79 -12.59 -16.23
N THR A 400 18.98 -13.65 -16.27
CA THR A 400 19.00 -14.70 -15.22
C THR A 400 20.33 -15.46 -15.25
N ASP A 401 20.80 -15.84 -16.44
CA ASP A 401 22.07 -16.56 -16.63
C ASP A 401 23.26 -15.69 -16.21
N ARG A 402 23.25 -14.40 -16.53
CA ARG A 402 24.26 -13.43 -16.10
C ARG A 402 24.34 -13.34 -14.56
N ARG A 403 23.17 -13.21 -13.90
CA ARG A 403 23.08 -13.18 -12.43
C ARG A 403 23.60 -14.47 -11.81
N ARG A 404 23.13 -15.62 -12.33
CA ARG A 404 23.53 -16.96 -11.88
C ARG A 404 25.05 -17.15 -11.98
N ALA A 405 25.66 -16.79 -13.11
CA ALA A 405 27.10 -16.91 -13.31
C ALA A 405 27.90 -16.09 -12.26
N LYS A 406 27.52 -14.83 -12.06
CA LYS A 406 28.17 -13.93 -11.07
C LYS A 406 28.01 -14.42 -9.63
N GLN A 407 26.86 -15.00 -9.29
CA GLN A 407 26.62 -15.57 -7.97
C GLN A 407 27.47 -16.84 -7.74
N ILE A 408 27.59 -17.71 -8.76
CA ILE A 408 28.44 -18.91 -8.69
C ILE A 408 29.91 -18.51 -8.50
N GLU A 409 30.41 -17.58 -9.32
CA GLU A 409 31.77 -17.05 -9.21
C GLU A 409 32.06 -16.51 -7.81
N HIS A 410 31.20 -15.63 -7.31
CA HIS A 410 31.33 -15.08 -5.96
C HIS A 410 31.31 -16.16 -4.87
N ASN A 411 30.40 -17.14 -4.97
CA ASN A 411 30.33 -18.23 -4.00
C ASN A 411 31.62 -19.07 -3.98
N LEU A 412 32.20 -19.35 -5.16
CA LEU A 412 33.46 -20.08 -5.27
C LEU A 412 34.63 -19.28 -4.69
N GLU A 413 34.73 -17.99 -5.01
CA GLU A 413 35.79 -17.10 -4.50
C GLU A 413 35.75 -16.94 -2.98
N GLN A 414 34.54 -16.84 -2.40
CA GLN A 414 34.35 -16.63 -0.97
C GLN A 414 34.16 -17.94 -0.16
N GLY A 415 34.19 -19.11 -0.81
CA GLY A 415 33.97 -20.39 -0.16
C GLY A 415 32.56 -20.55 0.44
N ILE A 416 31.55 -19.91 -0.15
CA ILE A 416 30.17 -19.95 0.31
C ILE A 416 29.47 -21.17 -0.27
N THR A 417 28.94 -22.03 0.59
CA THR A 417 28.02 -23.11 0.19
C THR A 417 26.58 -22.59 0.29
N PRO A 418 25.78 -22.65 -0.80
CA PRO A 418 24.39 -22.21 -0.77
C PRO A 418 23.59 -22.93 0.32
N LYS A 419 22.79 -22.19 1.08
CA LYS A 419 21.89 -22.73 2.11
C LYS A 419 20.45 -22.31 1.85
N GLY A 420 19.53 -23.24 2.04
CA GLY A 420 18.10 -22.97 2.02
C GLY A 420 17.70 -22.00 3.13
N ILE A 421 16.61 -21.25 2.91
CA ILE A 421 16.04 -20.35 3.90
C ILE A 421 15.00 -21.13 4.70
N ASP A 422 15.22 -21.27 6.01
CA ASP A 422 14.20 -21.78 6.94
C ASP A 422 13.50 -20.59 7.58
N LYS A 423 12.27 -20.30 7.14
CA LYS A 423 11.45 -19.19 7.63
C LYS A 423 10.22 -19.77 8.33
N ARG A 424 9.88 -19.29 9.53
CA ARG A 424 8.68 -19.78 10.23
C ARG A 424 7.40 -19.45 9.45
N VAL A 425 6.41 -20.33 9.54
CA VAL A 425 5.13 -20.16 8.83
C VAL A 425 4.22 -19.16 9.54
N ASP A 426 4.34 -19.03 10.87
CA ASP A 426 3.51 -18.15 11.70
C ASP A 426 3.69 -16.64 11.41
N ASP A 427 4.82 -16.25 10.80
CA ASP A 427 5.13 -14.85 10.44
C ASP A 427 4.19 -14.27 9.35
N ILE A 428 3.46 -15.13 8.63
CA ILE A 428 2.60 -14.71 7.52
C ILE A 428 1.30 -14.04 8.00
N LEU A 429 0.76 -14.47 9.15
CA LEU A 429 -0.44 -13.85 9.73
C LEU A 429 -0.14 -12.48 10.35
N GLN A 430 1.07 -12.31 10.91
CA GLN A 430 1.50 -11.02 11.44
C GLN A 430 1.78 -9.98 10.33
N SER A 431 2.15 -10.41 9.12
CA SER A 431 2.34 -9.51 7.98
C SER A 431 1.06 -8.81 7.50
N GLY A 432 -0.13 -9.30 7.89
CA GLY A 432 -1.42 -8.62 7.65
C GLY A 432 -1.72 -7.52 8.68
N ASP A 433 -1.14 -7.65 9.87
CA ASP A 433 -1.09 -6.61 10.90
C ASP A 433 0.22 -5.84 10.72
N TYR A 434 0.23 -4.85 9.83
CA TYR A 434 1.25 -3.80 9.92
C TYR A 434 1.10 -3.10 11.28
N LYS A 435 1.72 -3.65 12.32
CA LYS A 435 2.11 -2.90 13.50
C LYS A 435 3.21 -1.98 13.03
N ILE A 436 2.82 -0.75 12.67
CA ILE A 436 3.75 0.35 12.51
C ILE A 436 4.54 0.41 13.83
N PRO A 437 5.87 0.18 13.82
CA PRO A 437 6.67 0.47 15.01
C PRO A 437 6.71 1.98 15.15
N GLY A 438 6.09 2.50 16.19
CA GLY A 438 6.05 3.93 16.49
C GLY A 438 5.14 4.23 17.66
#